data_AF-J3I4T9-F1
#
_entry.id   AF-J3I4T9-F1
#
_cell.length_a   1.000
_cell.length_b   1.000
_cell.length_c   1.000
_cell.angle_alpha   90.00
_cell.angle_beta   90.00
_cell.angle_gamma   90.00
#
_symmetry.space_group_name_H-M   'P 1'
#
loop_
_entity.id
_entity.type
_entity.pdbx_description
1 polymer ?
#
loop_
_entity_poly.entity_id
_entity_poly.type
_entity_poly.pdbx_seq_one_letter_code
_entity_poly.pdbx_strand_id
1 'polypeptide(L)' 'MTQHSRDTPQFYLTAPSPCPYLPGRHERKVFTHLVGERAGDLNDLLTHGGFRRSQ' A
#
# COMPACT_ATOMS: atom_id res chain seq x y z
N MET A 1 23.45 5.00 -13.39
CA MET A 1 22.47 4.75 -12.32
C MET A 1 21.10 5.13 -12.86
N THR A 2 20.24 4.16 -13.11
CA THR A 2 18.86 4.41 -13.54
C THR A 2 18.07 4.97 -12.36
N GLN A 3 17.87 6.28 -12.35
CA GLN A 3 16.96 6.93 -11.42
C GLN A 3 15.55 6.52 -11.84
N HIS A 4 15.03 5.45 -11.25
CA HIS A 4 13.60 5.15 -11.32
C HIS A 4 12.89 6.37 -10.74
N SER A 5 12.18 7.13 -11.58
CA SER A 5 11.32 8.20 -11.12
C SER A 5 10.45 7.63 -10.01
N ARG A 6 10.68 8.10 -8.78
CA ARG A 6 9.93 7.72 -7.57
C ARG A 6 8.49 8.27 -7.58
N ASP A 7 8.01 8.67 -8.76
CA ASP A 7 6.69 9.27 -8.97
C ASP A 7 5.58 8.23 -8.97
N THR A 8 5.89 6.96 -9.24
CA THR A 8 4.91 5.87 -9.19
C THR A 8 5.02 5.14 -7.85
N PRO A 9 3.95 5.06 -7.04
CA PRO A 9 3.99 4.37 -5.76
C PRO A 9 4.29 2.89 -5.98
N GLN A 10 5.33 2.39 -5.31
CA GLN A 10 5.65 0.97 -5.31
C GLN A 10 4.75 0.25 -4.30
N PHE A 11 4.03 -0.76 -4.78
CA PHE A 11 3.17 -1.58 -3.93
C PHE A 11 3.85 -2.89 -3.55
N TYR A 12 3.67 -3.26 -2.29
CA TYR A 12 4.19 -4.49 -1.70
C TYR A 12 3.02 -5.29 -1.13
N LEU A 13 3.21 -6.60 -1.05
CA LEU A 13 2.21 -7.56 -0.58
C LEU A 13 2.76 -8.38 0.57
N THR A 14 1.94 -8.68 1.58
CA THR A 14 2.30 -9.68 2.58
C THR A 14 2.22 -11.08 1.98
N ALA A 15 2.82 -12.03 2.69
CA ALA A 15 2.46 -13.44 2.53
C ALA A 15 0.96 -13.63 2.80
N PRO A 16 0.31 -14.61 2.14
CA PRO A 16 -1.06 -15.00 2.47
C PRO A 16 -1.18 -15.40 3.94
N SER A 17 -2.18 -14.83 4.63
CA SER A 17 -2.57 -15.23 5.98
C SER A 17 -4.03 -15.66 6.01
N PRO A 18 -4.47 -16.52 6.94
CA PRO A 18 -5.89 -16.84 7.10
C PRO A 18 -6.71 -15.56 7.32
N CYS A 19 -7.84 -15.42 6.63
CA CYS A 19 -8.71 -14.26 6.78
C CYS A 19 -9.47 -14.34 8.11
N PRO A 20 -9.36 -13.34 9.01
CA PRO A 20 -10.01 -13.38 10.31
C PRO A 20 -11.53 -13.26 10.22
N TYR A 21 -12.06 -12.77 9.10
CA TYR A 21 -13.49 -12.54 8.90
C TYR A 21 -14.20 -13.65 8.10
N LEU A 22 -13.46 -14.42 7.30
CA LEU A 22 -14.03 -15.40 6.38
C LEU A 22 -13.32 -16.76 6.52
N PRO A 23 -13.99 -17.77 7.10
CA PRO A 23 -13.43 -19.11 7.25
C PRO A 23 -12.99 -19.72 5.91
N GLY A 24 -11.82 -20.37 5.89
CA GLY A 24 -11.26 -21.02 4.70
C GLY A 24 -10.74 -20.06 3.62
N ARG A 25 -10.86 -18.74 3.81
CA ARG A 25 -10.26 -17.72 2.93
C ARG A 25 -8.91 -17.27 3.46
N HIS A 26 -8.08 -16.77 2.55
CA HIS A 26 -6.82 -16.13 2.87
C HIS A 26 -6.87 -14.65 2.46
N GLU A 27 -6.18 -13.81 3.22
CA GLU A 27 -6.00 -12.39 2.94
C GLU A 27 -4.51 -12.06 2.71
N ARG A 28 -4.27 -10.99 1.96
CA ARG A 28 -2.96 -10.36 1.77
C ARG A 28 -3.14 -8.87 1.95
N LYS A 29 -2.21 -8.22 2.61
CA LYS A 29 -2.23 -6.76 2.76
C LYS A 29 -1.39 -6.13 1.67
N VAL A 30 -1.91 -5.07 1.06
CA VAL A 30 -1.19 -4.22 0.10
C VAL A 30 -0.69 -2.99 0.84
N PHE A 31 0.58 -2.65 0.71
CA PHE A 31 1.19 -1.49 1.35
C PHE A 31 2.10 -0.74 0.37
N THR A 32 2.24 0.56 0.57
CA THR A 32 3.16 1.41 -0.18
C THR A 32 3.80 2.40 0.78
N HIS A 33 5.06 2.73 0.54
CA HIS A 33 5.78 3.71 1.33
C HIS A 33 5.59 5.10 0.72
N LEU A 34 5.17 6.04 1.56
CA LEU A 34 5.02 7.44 1.19
C LEU A 34 6.30 8.19 1.54
N VAL A 35 7.00 8.70 0.54
CA VAL A 35 8.26 9.43 0.69
C VAL A 35 8.33 10.59 -0.31
N GLY A 36 9.05 11.66 0.07
CA GLY A 36 9.27 12.84 -0.79
C GLY A 36 8.14 13.86 -0.74
N GLU A 37 8.27 14.91 -1.54
CA GLU A 37 7.38 16.09 -1.50
C GLU A 37 5.93 15.77 -1.90
N ARG A 38 5.73 14.79 -2.78
CA ARG A 38 4.39 14.34 -3.23
C ARG A 38 3.70 13.36 -2.27
N ALA A 39 4.30 13.09 -1.10
CA ALA A 39 3.75 12.13 -0.14
C ALA A 39 2.37 12.52 0.38
N GLY A 40 2.09 13.82 0.52
CA GLY A 40 0.77 14.34 0.91
C GLY A 40 -0.31 14.00 -0.10
N ASP A 41 -0.13 14.43 -1.35
CA ASP A 41 -1.08 14.16 -2.44
C ASP A 41 -1.32 12.66 -2.66
N LEU A 42 -0.24 11.85 -2.57
CA LEU A 42 -0.34 10.40 -2.65
C LEU A 42 -1.12 9.82 -1.46
N ASN A 43 -0.95 10.36 -0.25
CA ASN A 43 -1.73 9.94 0.92
C ASN A 43 -3.22 10.19 0.71
N ASP A 44 -3.58 11.35 0.20
CA ASP A 44 -4.98 11.73 -0.04
C ASP A 44 -5.61 10.85 -1.12
N LEU A 45 -4.89 10.63 -2.21
CA LEU A 45 -5.35 9.74 -3.29
C LEU A 45 -5.55 8.30 -2.80
N LEU A 46 -4.60 7.76 -2.04
CA LEU A 46 -4.69 6.42 -1.48
C LEU A 46 -5.83 6.31 -0.46
N THR A 47 -6.02 7.33 0.38
CA THR A 47 -7.11 7.38 1.36
C THR A 47 -8.47 7.36 0.66
N HIS A 48 -8.64 8.12 -0.42
CA HIS A 48 -9.84 8.07 -1.24
C HIS A 48 -10.04 6.70 -1.92
N GLY A 49 -8.94 6.05 -2.30
CA GLY A 49 -8.93 4.67 -2.81
C GLY A 49 -9.15 3.58 -1.75
N GLY A 50 -9.40 3.94 -0.49
CA GLY A 50 -9.71 3.00 0.59
C GLY A 50 -8.49 2.43 1.33
N PHE A 51 -7.27 2.89 1.01
CA PHE A 51 -6.10 2.60 1.84
C PHE A 51 -6.22 3.34 3.17
N ARG A 52 -5.65 2.74 4.22
CA ARG A 52 -5.56 3.37 5.54
C ARG A 52 -4.10 3.41 5.98
N ARG A 53 -3.76 4.39 6.82
CA ARG A 53 -2.42 4.49 7.41
C ARG A 53 -2.12 3.22 8.20
N SER A 54 -1.01 2.56 7.86
CA SER A 54 -0.46 1.49 8.68
C SER A 54 0.10 2.09 9.96
N GLN A 55 -0.15 1.44 11.09
CA GLN A 55 0.53 1.74 12.36
C GLN A 55 1.86 1.01 12.45
#